data_AF-A0A3D1R3D2-F1
#
_entry.id   AF-A0A3D1R3D2-F1
#
_cell.length_a   1.000
_cell.length_b   1.000
_cell.length_c   1.000
_cell.angle_alpha   90.00
_cell.angle_beta   90.00
_cell.angle_gamma   90.00
#
_symmetry.space_group_name_H-M   'P 1'
#
loop_
_entity.id
_entity.type
_entity.pdbx_description
1 polymer ?
#
loop_
_entity_poly.entity_id
_entity_poly.type
_entity_poly.pdbx_seq_one_letter_code
_entity_poly.pdbx_strand_id
1 'polypeptide(L)'
;MLMSRTAHLSCALALLLAAPARAGEGWTTVTDGPIVVKTRSVPGTDVREVWAEGEIDAPVIEVQAALMDTEGYARFMKYITESRWVGEP
;
A
#
# COMPACT_ATOMS: atom_id res chain seq x y z
N MET A 1 13.55 44.41 30.37
CA MET A 1 13.85 43.01 29.95
C MET A 1 12.54 42.27 29.72
N LEU A 2 11.94 42.33 28.52
CA LEU A 2 10.76 41.51 28.21
C LEU A 2 10.50 41.32 26.69
N MET A 3 11.54 41.27 25.85
CA MET A 3 11.39 41.17 24.38
C MET A 3 12.25 40.07 23.74
N SER A 4 12.63 39.01 24.48
CA SER A 4 13.50 37.93 23.95
C SER A 4 13.03 36.53 24.32
N ARG A 5 11.71 36.30 24.34
CA ARG A 5 11.15 34.94 24.53
C ARG A 5 10.27 34.47 23.36
N THR A 6 9.75 35.40 22.55
CA THR A 6 8.85 35.10 21.44
C THR A 6 9.59 34.58 20.20
N ALA A 7 10.82 35.03 19.94
CA ALA A 7 11.60 34.61 18.77
C ALA A 7 11.99 33.13 18.79
N HIS A 8 12.18 32.53 19.97
CA HIS A 8 12.54 31.11 20.09
C HIS A 8 11.35 30.17 19.88
N LEU A 9 10.13 30.61 20.21
CA LEU A 9 8.91 29.83 19.98
C LEU A 9 8.60 29.66 18.48
N SER A 10 8.92 30.68 17.67
CA SER A 10 8.69 30.64 16.21
C SER A 10 9.60 29.66 15.48
N CYS A 11 10.88 29.54 15.88
CA CYS A 11 11.80 28.57 15.27
C CYS A 11 11.46 27.11 15.61
N ALA A 12 10.99 26.84 16.83
CA ALA A 12 10.64 25.48 17.24
C ALA A 12 9.44 24.93 16.44
N LEU A 13 8.44 25.77 16.15
CA LEU A 13 7.26 25.36 15.37
C LEU A 13 7.59 25.06 13.91
N ALA A 14 8.52 25.81 13.29
CA ALA A 14 8.95 25.58 11.91
C ALA A 14 9.74 24.26 11.73
N LEU A 15 10.50 23.85 12.75
CA LEU A 15 11.22 22.56 12.75
C LEU A 15 10.31 21.35 12.92
N LEU A 16 9.19 21.49 13.64
CA LEU A 16 8.17 20.44 13.79
C LEU A 16 7.35 20.21 12.50
N LEU A 17 7.18 21.24 11.67
CA LEU A 17 6.47 21.14 10.38
C LEU A 17 7.36 20.60 9.25
N ALA A 18 8.68 20.61 9.42
CA ALA A 18 9.64 20.06 8.46
C ALA A 18 9.88 18.55 8.63
N ALA A 19 9.19 17.90 9.57
CA ALA A 19 9.20 16.45 9.66
C ALA A 19 8.61 15.89 8.34
N PRO A 20 9.38 15.11 7.56
CA PRO A 20 8.82 14.46 6.39
C PRO A 20 7.64 13.62 6.87
N ALA A 21 6.47 13.81 6.27
CA ALA A 21 5.35 12.92 6.44
C ALA A 21 5.87 11.50 6.13
N ARG A 22 6.07 10.69 7.17
CA ARG A 22 6.50 9.30 7.02
C ARG A 22 5.33 8.54 6.42
N ALA A 23 5.20 8.61 5.10
CA ALA A 23 4.42 7.63 4.36
C ALA A 23 5.02 6.25 4.69
N GLY A 24 4.30 5.48 5.51
CA GLY A 24 4.45 4.03 5.73
C GLY A 24 5.86 3.51 6.00
N GLU A 25 6.19 3.24 7.27
CA GLU A 25 7.45 2.62 7.69
C GLU A 25 7.87 1.42 6.78
N GLY A 26 8.99 1.59 6.07
CA GLY A 26 9.69 0.52 5.35
C GLY A 26 9.22 0.22 3.92
N TRP A 27 8.17 0.88 3.42
CA TRP A 27 7.68 0.64 2.05
C TRP A 27 8.49 1.42 1.00
N THR A 28 8.92 0.73 -0.05
CA THR A 28 9.58 1.32 -1.22
C THR A 28 8.69 1.14 -2.45
N THR A 29 8.30 2.25 -3.09
CA THR A 29 7.61 2.21 -4.39
C THR A 29 8.56 1.66 -5.45
N VAL A 30 8.12 0.62 -6.16
CA VAL A 30 8.88 -0.02 -7.25
C VAL A 30 8.27 0.24 -8.62
N THR A 31 6.99 0.61 -8.67
CA THR A 31 6.29 1.05 -9.87
C THR A 31 5.33 2.17 -9.51
N ASP A 32 5.39 3.27 -10.25
CA ASP A 32 4.47 4.41 -10.18
C ASP A 32 3.69 4.55 -11.50
N GLY A 33 2.38 4.36 -11.44
CA GLY A 33 1.49 4.35 -12.60
C GLY A 33 0.03 4.20 -12.18
N PRO A 34 -0.88 3.82 -13.09
CA PRO A 34 -2.28 3.59 -12.75
C PRO A 34 -2.47 2.55 -11.63
N ILE A 35 -1.54 1.61 -11.54
CA ILE A 35 -1.35 0.72 -10.39
C ILE A 35 0.01 1.06 -9.75
N VAL A 36 -0.01 1.52 -8.51
CA VAL A 36 1.18 1.76 -7.69
C VAL A 36 1.55 0.47 -6.98
N VAL A 37 2.82 0.06 -7.12
CA VAL A 37 3.36 -1.14 -6.45
C VAL A 37 4.44 -0.72 -5.47
N LYS A 38 4.31 -1.17 -4.22
CA LYS A 38 5.27 -0.95 -3.14
C LYS A 38 5.73 -2.30 -2.60
N THR A 39 6.96 -2.35 -2.10
CA THR A 39 7.50 -3.55 -1.45
C THR A 39 8.17 -3.19 -0.14
N ARG A 40 8.18 -4.13 0.82
CA ARG A 40 9.01 -4.05 2.02
C ARG A 40 9.56 -5.42 2.37
N SER A 41 10.76 -5.46 2.95
CA SER A 41 11.32 -6.69 3.49
C SER A 41 10.65 -7.07 4.81
N VAL A 42 10.41 -8.36 5.03
CA VAL A 42 9.94 -8.88 6.33
C VAL A 42 11.16 -9.17 7.21
N PRO A 43 11.32 -8.50 8.37
CA PRO A 43 12.50 -8.65 9.22
C PRO A 43 12.80 -10.10 9.60
N GLY A 44 14.07 -10.51 9.47
CA GLY A 44 14.50 -11.88 9.81
C GLY A 44 14.17 -12.94 8.76
N THR A 45 13.74 -12.54 7.56
CA THR A 45 13.43 -13.46 6.45
C THR A 45 13.93 -12.91 5.12
N ASP A 46 14.02 -13.78 4.11
CA ASP A 46 14.25 -13.38 2.72
C ASP A 46 12.96 -13.02 1.97
N VAL A 47 11.82 -12.95 2.68
CA VAL A 47 10.50 -12.67 2.12
C VAL A 47 10.29 -11.16 1.98
N ARG A 48 9.60 -10.78 0.91
CA ARG A 48 9.11 -9.42 0.68
C ARG A 48 7.60 -9.41 0.72
N GLU A 49 7.03 -8.43 1.42
CA GLU A 49 5.63 -8.08 1.24
C GLU A 49 5.49 -7.16 0.02
N VAL A 50 4.40 -7.34 -0.71
CA VAL A 50 4.06 -6.56 -1.89
C VAL A 50 2.69 -5.93 -1.67
N TRP A 51 2.61 -4.62 -1.89
CA TRP A 51 1.36 -3.86 -1.87
C TRP A 51 1.11 -3.33 -3.28
N ALA A 52 -0.06 -3.62 -3.83
CA ALA A 52 -0.51 -3.07 -5.11
C ALA A 52 -1.83 -2.32 -4.89
N GLU A 53 -1.89 -1.07 -5.35
CA GLU A 53 -3.08 -0.22 -5.24
C GLU A 53 -3.34 0.49 -6.56
N GLY A 54 -4.61 0.71 -6.88
CA GLY A 54 -5.02 1.44 -8.08
C GLY A 54 -6.54 1.53 -8.17
N GLU A 55 -7.01 2.39 -9.07
CA GLU A 55 -8.43 2.56 -9.32
C GLU A 55 -8.91 1.54 -10.36
N ILE A 56 -10.05 0.90 -10.07
CA ILE A 56 -10.74 -0.01 -10.98
C ILE A 56 -12.10 0.62 -11.28
N ASP A 57 -12.38 0.86 -12.55
CA ASP A 57 -13.67 1.37 -13.03
C ASP A 57 -14.70 0.22 -13.05
N ALA A 58 -15.14 -0.20 -11.86
CA ALA A 58 -16.15 -1.23 -11.67
C ALA A 58 -16.86 -1.07 -10.31
N PRO A 59 -18.12 -1.51 -10.19
CA PRO A 59 -18.78 -1.62 -8.89
C PRO A 59 -18.05 -2.57 -7.93
N VAL A 60 -17.97 -2.20 -6.65
CA VAL A 60 -17.29 -3.00 -5.62
C VAL A 60 -17.83 -4.44 -5.57
N ILE A 61 -19.13 -4.63 -5.76
CA ILE A 61 -19.75 -5.96 -5.74
C ILE A 61 -19.27 -6.86 -6.89
N GLU A 62 -18.98 -6.27 -8.05
CA GLU A 62 -18.47 -7.01 -9.21
C GLU A 62 -16.99 -7.37 -9.01
N VAL A 63 -16.20 -6.45 -8.46
CA VAL A 63 -14.80 -6.73 -8.06
C VAL A 63 -14.76 -7.88 -7.06
N GLN A 64 -15.61 -7.85 -6.03
CA GLN A 64 -15.70 -8.93 -5.07
C GLN A 64 -16.13 -10.24 -5.73
N ALA A 65 -17.17 -10.23 -6.57
CA ALA A 65 -17.65 -11.43 -7.25
C ALA A 65 -16.55 -12.07 -8.12
N ALA A 66 -15.77 -11.25 -8.85
CA ALA A 66 -14.66 -11.73 -9.66
C ALA A 66 -13.53 -12.36 -8.82
N LEU A 67 -13.21 -11.77 -7.65
CA LEU A 67 -12.20 -12.31 -6.74
C LEU A 67 -12.65 -13.60 -6.04
N MET A 68 -13.95 -13.78 -5.84
CA MET A 68 -14.53 -14.95 -5.16
C MET A 68 -14.88 -16.11 -6.12
N ASP A 69 -14.80 -15.91 -7.45
CA ASP A 69 -15.02 -16.97 -8.45
C ASP A 69 -13.80 -17.90 -8.55
N THR A 70 -13.60 -18.75 -7.53
CA THR A 70 -12.47 -19.68 -7.44
C THR A 70 -12.30 -20.53 -8.69
N GLU A 71 -13.39 -21.10 -9.23
CA GLU A 71 -13.33 -22.00 -10.39
C GLU A 71 -13.07 -21.23 -11.69
N GLY A 72 -13.59 -20.02 -11.82
CA GLY A 72 -13.38 -19.17 -12.99
C GLY A 72 -12.09 -18.35 -12.96
N TYR A 73 -11.38 -18.29 -11.84
CA TYR A 73 -10.23 -17.41 -11.63
C TYR A 73 -9.13 -17.57 -12.69
N ALA A 74 -8.83 -18.82 -13.06
CA ALA A 74 -7.82 -19.15 -14.08
C ALA A 74 -8.20 -18.66 -15.50
N ARG A 75 -9.48 -18.37 -15.77
CA ARG A 75 -9.94 -17.93 -17.10
C ARG A 75 -9.50 -16.50 -17.43
N PHE A 76 -9.39 -15.64 -16.42
CA PHE A 76 -9.07 -14.22 -16.62
C PHE A 76 -7.72 -13.81 -16.02
N MET A 77 -7.14 -14.60 -15.12
CA MET A 77 -5.83 -14.34 -14.55
C MET A 77 -4.71 -15.00 -15.36
N LYS A 78 -4.00 -14.18 -16.16
CA LYS A 78 -2.95 -14.61 -17.12
C LYS A 78 -1.90 -15.57 -16.55
N TYR A 79 -1.56 -15.47 -15.27
CA TYR A 79 -0.48 -16.23 -14.64
C TYR A 79 -0.95 -17.39 -13.76
N ILE A 80 -2.24 -17.73 -13.81
CA ILE A 80 -2.83 -18.84 -13.06
C ILE A 80 -3.10 -20.00 -14.01
N THR A 81 -2.54 -21.17 -13.71
CA THR A 81 -2.76 -22.40 -14.50
C THR A 81 -4.04 -23.12 -14.09
N GLU A 82 -4.30 -23.23 -12.78
CA GLU A 82 -5.45 -23.91 -12.22
C GLU A 82 -5.89 -23.20 -10.94
N SER A 83 -7.20 -23.16 -10.70
CA SER A 83 -7.80 -22.71 -9.43
C SER A 83 -9.02 -23.58 -9.15
N ARG A 84 -9.10 -24.13 -7.94
CA ARG A 84 -10.17 -25.04 -7.51
C ARG A 84 -10.31 -25.03 -6.00
N TRP A 85 -11.47 -25.47 -5.51
CA TRP A 85 -11.65 -25.78 -4.10
C TRP A 85 -10.87 -27.04 -3.71
N VAL A 86 -10.33 -27.03 -2.49
CA VAL A 86 -9.71 -28.19 -1.86
C VAL A 86 -10.43 -28.41 -0.54
N GLY A 87 -11.35 -29.38 -0.50
CA GLY A 87 -12.24 -29.62 0.65
C GLY A 87 -13.66 -29.08 0.43
N GLU A 88 -14.39 -28.85 1.52
CA GLU A 88 -15.70 -28.18 1.47
C GLU A 88 -15.51 -26.66 1.22
N PRO A 89 -16.35 -26.02 0.39
CA PRO A 89 -16.30 -24.57 0.13
C PRO A 89 -16.62 -23.69 1.34
#